data_AF-A0AAW6S6E5-F1
#
_entry.id   AF-A0AAW6S6E5-F1
#
_cell.length_a   1.000
_cell.length_b   1.000
_cell.length_c   1.000
_cell.angle_alpha   90.00
_cell.angle_beta   90.00
_cell.angle_gamma   90.00
#
_symmetry.space_group_name_H-M   'P 1'
#
loop_
_entity.id
_entity.type
_entity.pdbx_description
1 polymer ?
#
loop_
_entity_poly.entity_id
_entity_poly.type
_entity_poly.pdbx_seq_one_letter_code
_entity_poly.pdbx_strand_id
1 'polypeptide(L)'
;MKINPGLIGVVVIAVLSVALVKSCSNASSLQSDNDVLRSDNSLQGQVIATQAFNFNRFNQVAERAYKLNSLIDTSTEETVIEYREILRREKTCDLPVPADVARGLLEYAHRLRASAVHADTDGPDAADDSTAAAGSITYCQAVLWIKPLLAVIEKGNNNLAGIREIEKLRK
;
A
#
# COMPACT_ATOMS: atom_id res chain seq x y z
N MET A 1 74.59 7.81 -39.84
CA MET A 1 74.09 6.75 -38.94
C MET A 1 73.39 5.70 -39.81
N LYS A 2 74.00 4.52 -40.03
CA LYS A 2 73.41 3.44 -40.86
C LYS A 2 72.40 2.69 -40.00
N ILE A 3 71.11 2.84 -40.28
CA ILE A 3 70.06 2.11 -39.56
C ILE A 3 70.09 0.66 -40.04
N ASN A 4 70.22 -0.28 -39.10
CA ASN A 4 70.35 -1.71 -39.40
C ASN A 4 68.95 -2.29 -39.67
N PRO A 5 68.65 -2.83 -40.87
CA PRO A 5 67.31 -3.29 -41.24
C PRO A 5 66.75 -4.39 -40.30
N GLY A 6 67.62 -5.20 -39.69
CA GLY A 6 67.22 -6.18 -38.67
C GLY A 6 66.63 -5.53 -37.40
N LEU A 7 67.11 -4.35 -37.01
CA LEU A 7 66.62 -3.63 -35.83
C LEU A 7 65.23 -3.05 -36.07
N ILE A 8 64.96 -2.60 -37.31
CA ILE A 8 63.62 -2.16 -37.72
C ILE A 8 62.61 -3.32 -37.67
N GLY A 9 63.00 -4.50 -38.17
CA GLY A 9 62.13 -5.69 -38.14
C GLY A 9 61.72 -6.11 -36.73
N VAL A 10 62.66 -6.10 -35.77
CA VAL A 10 62.38 -6.42 -34.37
C VAL A 10 61.41 -5.42 -33.74
N VAL A 11 61.57 -4.12 -34.02
CA VAL A 11 60.65 -3.08 -33.51
C VAL A 11 59.25 -3.26 -34.06
N VAL A 12 59.09 -3.56 -35.35
CA VAL A 12 57.77 -3.80 -35.96
C VAL A 12 57.09 -5.02 -35.35
N ILE A 13 57.82 -6.13 -35.15
CA ILE A 13 57.30 -7.33 -34.51
C ILE A 13 56.87 -7.03 -33.07
N ALA A 14 57.67 -6.28 -32.32
CA ALA A 14 57.32 -5.90 -30.94
C ALA A 14 56.05 -5.04 -30.89
N VAL A 15 55.92 -4.04 -31.76
CA VAL A 15 54.73 -3.19 -31.85
C VAL A 15 53.48 -3.99 -32.23
N LEU A 16 53.58 -4.87 -33.23
CA LEU A 16 52.48 -5.75 -33.64
C LEU A 16 52.07 -6.71 -32.53
N SER A 17 53.05 -7.25 -31.79
CA SER A 17 52.80 -8.14 -30.65
C SER A 17 52.02 -7.43 -29.54
N VAL A 18 52.40 -6.19 -29.20
CA VAL A 18 51.68 -5.36 -28.21
C VAL A 18 50.27 -5.00 -28.71
N ALA A 19 50.13 -4.66 -29.99
CA ALA A 19 48.84 -4.35 -30.59
C ALA A 19 47.88 -5.54 -30.58
N LEU A 20 48.38 -6.75 -30.86
CA LEU A 20 47.62 -7.99 -30.77
C LEU A 20 47.14 -8.27 -29.35
N VAL A 21 48.02 -8.16 -28.34
CA VAL A 21 47.64 -8.36 -26.92
C VAL A 21 46.57 -7.37 -26.50
N LYS A 22 46.70 -6.09 -26.87
CA LYS A 22 45.69 -5.08 -26.55
C LYS A 22 44.35 -5.34 -27.25
N SER A 23 44.37 -5.81 -28.50
CA SER A 23 43.17 -6.18 -29.25
C SER A 23 42.45 -7.38 -28.64
N CYS A 24 43.18 -8.45 -28.30
CA CYS A 24 42.62 -9.62 -27.62
C CYS A 24 42.07 -9.25 -26.24
N SER A 25 42.77 -8.41 -25.48
CA SER A 25 42.30 -7.90 -24.19
C SER A 25 40.98 -7.12 -24.35
N ASN A 26 40.90 -6.20 -25.31
CA ASN A 26 39.70 -5.42 -25.58
C ASN A 26 38.53 -6.31 -26.07
N ALA A 27 38.81 -7.31 -26.90
CA ALA A 27 37.79 -8.26 -27.35
C ALA A 27 37.26 -9.08 -26.17
N SER A 28 38.15 -9.54 -25.27
CA SER A 28 37.75 -10.29 -24.07
C SER A 28 36.97 -9.43 -23.08
N SER A 29 37.32 -8.15 -22.91
CA SER A 29 36.58 -7.24 -22.03
C SER A 29 35.19 -6.94 -22.58
N LEU A 30 35.08 -6.67 -23.90
CA LEU A 30 33.78 -6.44 -24.54
C LEU A 30 32.87 -7.68 -24.48
N GLN A 31 33.44 -8.88 -24.62
CA GLN A 31 32.68 -10.13 -24.46
C GLN A 31 32.18 -10.29 -23.03
N SER A 32 33.05 -10.06 -22.04
CA SER A 32 32.68 -10.08 -20.62
C SER A 32 31.57 -9.07 -20.30
N ASP A 33 31.69 -7.83 -20.78
CA ASP A 33 30.67 -6.79 -20.60
C ASP A 33 29.33 -7.21 -21.24
N ASN A 34 29.37 -7.84 -22.41
CA ASN A 34 28.16 -8.31 -23.09
C ASN A 34 27.47 -9.44 -22.31
N ASP A 35 28.25 -10.37 -21.74
CA ASP A 35 27.73 -11.46 -20.93
C ASP A 35 27.11 -10.95 -19.61
N VAL A 36 27.74 -9.93 -18.99
CA VAL A 36 27.16 -9.22 -17.83
C VAL A 36 25.85 -8.56 -18.21
N LEU A 37 25.81 -7.77 -19.31
CA LEU A 37 24.58 -7.12 -19.77
C LEU A 37 23.46 -8.11 -20.10
N ARG A 38 23.79 -9.27 -20.66
CA ARG A 38 22.81 -10.35 -20.91
C ARG A 38 22.27 -10.92 -19.60
N SER A 39 23.15 -11.17 -18.64
CA SER A 39 22.74 -11.63 -17.31
C SER A 39 21.83 -10.61 -16.62
N ASP A 40 22.21 -9.32 -16.64
CA ASP A 40 21.43 -8.24 -16.06
C ASP A 40 20.06 -8.08 -16.73
N ASN A 41 20.00 -8.14 -18.06
CA ASN A 41 18.72 -8.10 -18.79
C ASN A 41 17.84 -9.30 -18.44
N SER A 42 18.42 -10.48 -18.27
CA SER A 42 17.69 -11.68 -17.85
C SER A 42 17.14 -11.51 -16.42
N LEU A 43 17.95 -11.02 -15.49
CA LEU A 43 17.55 -10.78 -14.11
C LEU A 43 16.49 -9.68 -14.02
N GLN A 44 16.66 -8.58 -14.73
CA GLN A 44 15.67 -7.51 -14.81
C GLN A 44 14.35 -8.01 -15.41
N GLY A 45 14.40 -8.79 -16.49
CA GLY A 45 13.22 -9.41 -17.08
C GLY A 45 12.47 -10.31 -16.11
N GLN A 46 13.19 -11.09 -15.30
CA GLN A 46 12.62 -11.93 -14.25
C GLN A 46 11.96 -11.08 -13.15
N VAL A 47 12.64 -10.05 -12.64
CA VAL A 47 12.10 -9.15 -11.62
C VAL A 47 10.83 -8.45 -12.12
N ILE A 48 10.82 -7.96 -13.37
CA ILE A 48 9.64 -7.32 -13.98
C ILE A 48 8.48 -8.30 -14.08
N ALA A 49 8.72 -9.53 -14.57
CA ALA A 49 7.68 -10.54 -14.69
C ALA A 49 7.08 -10.92 -13.33
N THR A 50 7.93 -11.11 -12.31
CA THR A 50 7.48 -11.37 -10.94
C THR A 50 6.70 -10.18 -10.36
N GLN A 51 7.15 -8.96 -10.58
CA GLN A 51 6.46 -7.76 -10.09
C GLN A 51 5.10 -7.58 -10.76
N ALA A 52 5.01 -7.77 -12.08
CA ALA A 52 3.76 -7.68 -12.84
C ALA A 52 2.75 -8.74 -12.39
N PHE A 53 3.20 -9.99 -12.16
CA PHE A 53 2.36 -11.05 -11.64
C PHE A 53 1.84 -10.73 -10.23
N ASN A 54 2.72 -10.26 -9.35
CA ASN A 54 2.32 -9.85 -8.00
C ASN A 54 1.28 -8.73 -8.07
N PHE A 55 1.53 -7.68 -8.85
CA PHE A 55 0.60 -6.55 -9.02
C PHE A 55 -0.79 -7.01 -9.51
N ASN A 56 -0.83 -7.89 -10.50
CA ASN A 56 -2.09 -8.45 -10.99
C ASN A 56 -2.87 -9.18 -9.88
N ARG A 57 -2.17 -9.93 -9.03
CA ARG A 57 -2.81 -10.63 -7.90
C ARG A 57 -3.29 -9.68 -6.81
N PHE A 58 -2.49 -8.66 -6.46
CA PHE A 58 -2.91 -7.60 -5.55
C PHE A 58 -4.21 -6.95 -6.04
N ASN A 59 -4.27 -6.60 -7.33
CA ASN A 59 -5.46 -5.99 -7.91
C ASN A 59 -6.67 -6.91 -7.85
N GLN A 60 -6.52 -8.21 -8.14
CA GLN A 60 -7.63 -9.15 -8.06
C GLN A 60 -8.18 -9.30 -6.62
N VAL A 61 -7.31 -9.36 -5.61
CA VAL A 61 -7.72 -9.42 -4.20
C VAL A 61 -8.40 -8.11 -3.78
N ALA A 62 -7.81 -6.97 -4.14
CA ALA A 62 -8.37 -5.66 -3.85
C ALA A 62 -9.74 -5.44 -4.50
N GLU A 63 -9.91 -5.86 -5.76
CA GLU A 63 -11.19 -5.76 -6.47
C GLU A 63 -12.27 -6.61 -5.81
N ARG A 64 -11.94 -7.83 -5.37
CA ARG A 64 -12.88 -8.69 -4.63
C ARG A 64 -13.29 -8.05 -3.31
N ALA A 65 -12.32 -7.53 -2.53
CA ALA A 65 -12.61 -6.82 -1.29
C ALA A 65 -13.46 -5.56 -1.54
N TYR A 66 -13.16 -4.80 -2.59
CA TYR A 66 -13.94 -3.63 -2.98
C TYR A 66 -15.39 -3.96 -3.31
N LYS A 67 -15.63 -5.02 -4.09
CA LYS A 67 -17.00 -5.47 -4.42
C LYS A 67 -17.78 -5.88 -3.17
N LEU A 68 -17.16 -6.63 -2.26
CA LEU A 68 -17.78 -7.00 -0.99
C LEU A 68 -18.10 -5.77 -0.13
N ASN A 69 -17.15 -4.84 -0.03
CA ASN A 69 -17.33 -3.61 0.75
C ASN A 69 -18.44 -2.73 0.16
N SER A 70 -18.59 -2.68 -1.16
CA SER A 70 -19.69 -1.98 -1.83
C SER A 70 -21.05 -2.61 -1.53
N LEU A 71 -21.16 -3.95 -1.49
CA LEU A 71 -22.40 -4.62 -1.10
C LEU A 71 -22.76 -4.37 0.37
N ILE A 72 -21.75 -4.34 1.23
CA ILE A 72 -21.91 -4.00 2.66
C ILE A 72 -22.45 -2.56 2.80
N ASP A 73 -21.98 -1.62 1.99
CA ASP A 73 -22.51 -0.24 1.99
C ASP A 73 -23.99 -0.21 1.64
N THR A 74 -24.37 -0.80 0.51
CA THR A 74 -25.77 -0.82 0.07
C THR A 74 -26.68 -1.48 1.12
N SER A 75 -26.29 -2.65 1.63
CA SER A 75 -27.05 -3.34 2.68
C SER A 75 -27.16 -2.51 3.97
N THR A 76 -26.09 -1.79 4.32
CA THR A 76 -26.05 -0.95 5.52
C THR A 76 -26.96 0.26 5.37
N GLU A 77 -26.96 0.93 4.22
CA GLU A 77 -27.85 2.05 3.94
C GLU A 77 -29.31 1.61 3.98
N GLU A 78 -29.66 0.50 3.32
CA GLU A 78 -31.01 -0.08 3.36
C GLU A 78 -31.45 -0.37 4.80
N THR A 79 -30.59 -1.03 5.58
CA THR A 79 -30.89 -1.35 6.99
C THR A 79 -31.06 -0.08 7.83
N VAL A 80 -30.24 0.95 7.62
CA VAL A 80 -30.36 2.22 8.35
C VAL A 80 -31.66 2.93 8.01
N ILE A 81 -32.09 2.89 6.75
CA ILE A 81 -33.39 3.44 6.32
C ILE A 81 -34.53 2.68 7.01
N GLU A 82 -34.49 1.35 7.00
CA GLU A 82 -35.48 0.51 7.69
C GLU A 82 -35.54 0.84 9.19
N TYR A 83 -34.37 0.94 9.84
CA TYR A 83 -34.29 1.25 11.27
C TYR A 83 -34.83 2.64 11.58
N ARG A 84 -34.61 3.64 10.71
CA ARG A 84 -35.21 4.98 10.87
C ARG A 84 -36.73 4.90 10.84
N GLU A 85 -37.32 4.12 9.93
CA GLU A 85 -38.78 3.96 9.85
C GLU A 85 -39.37 3.24 11.06
N ILE A 86 -38.67 2.24 11.61
CA ILE A 86 -39.06 1.56 12.84
C ILE A 86 -38.99 2.54 14.03
N LEU A 87 -37.84 3.19 14.20
CA LEU A 87 -37.54 4.05 15.34
C LEU A 87 -38.42 5.31 15.38
N ARG A 88 -38.87 5.82 14.22
CA ARG A 88 -39.81 6.95 14.16
C ARG A 88 -41.14 6.67 14.88
N ARG A 89 -41.49 5.39 15.08
CA ARG A 89 -42.72 4.98 15.80
C ARG A 89 -42.49 4.81 17.30
N GLU A 90 -41.23 4.74 17.72
CA GLU A 90 -40.84 4.52 19.10
C GLU A 90 -40.89 5.83 19.89
N LYS A 91 -41.62 5.85 21.00
CA LYS A 91 -41.90 7.09 21.77
C LYS A 91 -40.74 7.51 22.64
N THR A 92 -39.86 6.58 22.98
CA THR A 92 -38.76 6.79 23.93
C THR A 92 -37.42 7.04 23.26
N CYS A 93 -37.32 6.92 21.94
CA CYS A 93 -36.03 6.91 21.27
C CYS A 93 -35.34 8.30 21.27
N ASP A 94 -36.10 9.39 21.33
CA ASP A 94 -35.56 10.76 21.37
C ASP A 94 -35.04 11.17 22.75
N LEU A 95 -35.20 10.32 23.77
CA LEU A 95 -34.64 10.58 25.10
C LEU A 95 -33.11 10.63 25.00
N PRO A 96 -32.46 11.58 25.71
CA PRO A 96 -31.02 11.65 25.74
C PRO A 96 -30.44 10.46 26.49
N VAL A 97 -29.33 9.93 25.98
CA VAL A 97 -28.53 8.95 26.72
C VAL A 97 -27.96 9.64 27.99
N PRO A 98 -27.99 8.99 29.16
CA PRO A 98 -27.43 9.54 30.39
C PRO A 98 -26.01 10.06 30.21
N ALA A 99 -25.72 11.22 30.80
CA ALA A 99 -24.46 11.94 30.59
C ALA A 99 -23.23 11.10 30.95
N ASP A 100 -23.29 10.29 32.01
CA ASP A 100 -22.17 9.43 32.43
C ASP A 100 -21.86 8.34 31.38
N VAL A 101 -22.89 7.80 30.73
CA VAL A 101 -22.72 6.80 29.66
C VAL A 101 -22.17 7.46 28.40
N ALA A 102 -22.72 8.60 27.99
CA ALA A 102 -22.25 9.35 26.82
C ALA A 102 -20.79 9.82 27.01
N ARG A 103 -20.42 10.25 28.22
CA ARG A 103 -19.05 10.61 28.58
C ARG A 103 -18.10 9.42 28.49
N GLY A 104 -18.49 8.27 29.03
CA GLY A 104 -17.68 7.05 28.93
C GLY A 104 -17.42 6.63 27.48
N LEU A 105 -18.43 6.75 26.60
CA LEU A 105 -18.26 6.48 25.17
C LEU A 105 -17.31 7.47 24.50
N LEU A 106 -17.42 8.76 24.82
CA LEU A 106 -16.53 9.80 24.31
C LEU A 106 -15.07 9.57 24.74
N GLU A 107 -14.84 9.27 26.02
CA GLU A 107 -13.52 8.92 26.55
C GLU A 107 -12.94 7.69 25.86
N TYR A 108 -13.76 6.66 25.64
CA TYR A 108 -13.34 5.48 24.89
C TYR A 108 -12.94 5.83 23.45
N ALA A 109 -13.73 6.66 22.75
CA ALA A 109 -13.42 7.12 21.40
C ALA A 109 -12.12 7.92 21.34
N HIS A 110 -11.89 8.82 22.31
CA HIS A 110 -10.62 9.54 22.45
C HIS A 110 -9.44 8.60 22.67
N ARG A 111 -9.58 7.60 23.55
CA ARG A 111 -8.53 6.60 23.79
C ARG A 111 -8.23 5.80 22.52
N LEU A 112 -9.27 5.37 21.80
CA LEU A 112 -9.10 4.65 20.54
C LEU A 112 -8.36 5.51 19.51
N ARG A 113 -8.76 6.78 19.35
CA ARG A 113 -8.08 7.74 18.46
C ARG A 113 -6.62 7.93 18.86
N ALA A 114 -6.35 8.17 20.15
CA ALA A 114 -4.99 8.35 20.66
C ALA A 114 -4.11 7.11 20.44
N SER A 115 -4.69 5.90 20.47
CA SER A 115 -3.95 4.65 20.18
C SER A 115 -3.72 4.40 18.69
N ALA A 116 -4.58 4.92 17.82
CA ALA A 116 -4.57 4.64 16.38
C ALA A 116 -3.87 5.72 15.55
N VAL A 117 -3.90 6.97 16.01
CA VAL A 117 -3.31 8.12 15.33
C VAL A 117 -1.94 8.40 15.95
N HIS A 118 -0.89 8.40 15.13
CA HIS A 118 0.45 8.79 15.57
C HIS A 118 0.45 10.25 16.00
N ALA A 119 1.13 10.58 17.10
CA ALA A 119 1.12 11.92 17.70
C ALA A 119 1.89 13.00 16.89
N ASP A 120 2.49 12.63 15.75
CA ASP A 120 3.14 13.57 14.81
C ASP A 120 2.13 14.35 13.98
N THR A 121 1.26 15.11 14.66
CA THR A 121 0.49 16.16 13.99
C THR A 121 1.13 17.49 14.33
N ASP A 122 1.70 18.16 13.33
CA ASP A 122 2.35 19.50 13.35
C ASP A 122 1.41 20.67 13.74
N GLY A 123 0.40 20.39 14.56
CA GLY A 123 -0.65 21.31 14.95
C GLY A 123 -2.05 20.77 14.62
N PRO A 124 -3.09 21.31 15.29
CA PRO A 124 -4.47 21.00 14.96
C PRO A 124 -4.76 21.36 13.50
N ASP A 125 -5.58 20.55 12.83
CA ASP A 125 -6.11 20.90 11.52
C ASP A 125 -6.91 22.19 11.64
N ALA A 126 -6.36 23.31 11.14
CA ALA A 126 -6.99 24.62 11.23
C ALA A 126 -8.35 24.68 10.48
N ALA A 127 -8.63 23.72 9.59
CA ALA A 127 -9.94 23.60 8.95
C ALA A 127 -10.98 22.91 9.86
N ASP A 128 -10.56 22.24 10.93
CA ASP A 128 -11.39 21.56 11.93
C ASP A 128 -11.32 22.24 13.31
N ASP A 129 -11.13 23.57 13.34
CA ASP A 129 -11.18 24.38 14.58
C ASP A 129 -12.63 24.64 15.04
N SER A 130 -13.58 23.87 14.50
CA SER A 130 -14.96 23.92 14.95
C SER A 130 -15.07 23.21 16.29
N THR A 131 -15.38 23.96 17.34
CA THR A 131 -15.73 23.36 18.64
C THR A 131 -16.86 22.36 18.43
N ALA A 132 -16.62 21.09 18.78
CA ALA A 132 -17.62 20.04 18.73
C ALA A 132 -18.91 20.55 19.39
N ALA A 133 -20.01 20.56 18.63
CA ALA A 133 -21.28 21.08 19.11
C ALA A 133 -21.67 20.35 20.40
N ALA A 134 -22.04 21.10 21.44
CA ALA A 134 -22.54 20.56 22.70
C ALA A 134 -23.92 19.91 22.46
N GLY A 135 -23.92 18.67 21.97
CA GLY A 135 -25.11 17.87 21.70
C GLY A 135 -25.11 16.59 22.54
N SER A 136 -26.25 16.25 23.14
CA SER A 136 -26.46 14.95 23.75
C SER A 136 -26.87 13.94 22.68
N ILE A 137 -26.19 12.78 22.62
CA ILE A 137 -26.63 11.66 21.79
C ILE A 137 -27.95 11.10 22.33
N THR A 138 -28.92 10.84 21.45
CA THR A 138 -30.19 10.18 21.82
C THR A 138 -30.12 8.67 21.63
N TYR A 139 -31.04 7.90 22.24
CA TYR A 139 -31.11 6.46 22.02
C TYR A 139 -31.35 6.12 20.53
N CYS A 140 -32.18 6.90 19.84
CA CYS A 140 -32.41 6.79 18.41
C CYS A 140 -31.11 6.93 17.61
N GLN A 141 -30.32 7.97 17.90
CA GLN A 141 -29.03 8.17 17.27
C GLN A 141 -28.07 7.02 17.60
N ALA A 142 -27.96 6.61 18.87
CA ALA A 142 -27.07 5.53 19.27
C ALA A 142 -27.38 4.21 18.51
N VAL A 143 -28.66 3.83 18.40
CA VAL A 143 -29.08 2.62 17.68
C VAL A 143 -28.76 2.73 16.18
N LEU A 144 -29.02 3.90 15.57
CA LEU A 144 -28.73 4.12 14.15
C LEU A 144 -27.24 4.06 13.80
N TRP A 145 -26.34 4.25 14.78
CA TRP A 145 -24.90 4.15 14.58
C TRP A 145 -24.37 2.71 14.64
N ILE A 146 -25.09 1.78 15.27
CA ILE A 146 -24.61 0.39 15.46
C ILE A 146 -24.36 -0.29 14.11
N LYS A 147 -25.32 -0.23 13.18
CA LYS A 147 -25.20 -0.90 11.88
C LYS A 147 -24.05 -0.32 11.03
N PRO A 148 -23.89 1.01 10.87
CA PRO A 148 -22.70 1.61 10.25
C PRO A 148 -21.38 1.19 10.91
N LEU A 149 -21.31 1.13 12.24
CA LEU A 149 -20.09 0.69 12.93
C LEU A 149 -19.73 -0.77 12.62
N LEU A 150 -20.72 -1.66 12.64
CA LEU A 150 -20.52 -3.07 12.27
C LEU A 150 -20.07 -3.20 10.81
N ALA A 151 -20.62 -2.39 9.90
CA ALA A 151 -20.21 -2.35 8.51
C ALA A 151 -18.73 -1.95 8.35
N VAL A 152 -18.28 -0.91 9.07
CA VAL A 152 -16.87 -0.49 9.07
C VAL A 152 -15.95 -1.61 9.57
N ILE A 153 -16.35 -2.33 10.63
CA ILE A 153 -15.59 -3.48 11.15
C ILE A 153 -15.52 -4.62 10.12
N GLU A 154 -16.65 -4.95 9.48
CA GLU A 154 -16.71 -6.00 8.46
C GLU A 154 -15.82 -5.68 7.25
N LYS A 155 -15.86 -4.44 6.76
CA LYS A 155 -14.96 -3.98 5.70
C LYS A 155 -13.50 -4.05 6.11
N GLY A 156 -13.18 -3.64 7.34
CA GLY A 156 -11.84 -3.79 7.91
C GLY A 156 -11.37 -5.24 7.90
N ASN A 157 -12.25 -6.17 8.29
CA ASN A 157 -11.97 -7.61 8.26
C ASN A 157 -11.76 -8.14 6.85
N ASN A 158 -12.54 -7.71 5.85
CA ASN A 158 -12.34 -8.07 4.45
C ASN A 158 -10.98 -7.61 3.93
N ASN A 159 -10.58 -6.37 4.27
CA ASN A 159 -9.28 -5.83 3.90
C ASN A 159 -8.13 -6.63 4.55
N LEU A 160 -8.23 -6.91 5.86
CA LEU A 160 -7.24 -7.73 6.56
C LEU A 160 -7.17 -9.16 6.02
N ALA A 161 -8.31 -9.75 5.64
CA ALA A 161 -8.35 -11.06 4.99
C ALA A 161 -7.63 -11.03 3.63
N GLY A 162 -7.86 -10.00 2.82
CA GLY A 162 -7.15 -9.80 1.55
C GLY A 162 -5.63 -9.63 1.74
N ILE A 163 -5.20 -8.83 2.71
CA ILE A 163 -3.77 -8.66 3.03
C ILE A 163 -3.15 -10.01 3.41
N ARG A 164 -3.80 -10.78 4.30
CA ARG A 164 -3.31 -12.13 4.68
C ARG A 164 -3.27 -13.10 3.50
N GLU A 165 -4.23 -13.02 2.58
CA GLU A 165 -4.20 -13.82 1.35
C GLU A 165 -2.94 -13.48 0.56
N ILE A 166 -2.67 -12.20 0.31
CA ILE A 166 -1.49 -11.77 -0.44
C ILE A 166 -0.18 -12.13 0.27
N GLU A 167 -0.08 -11.95 1.58
CA GLU A 167 1.11 -12.32 2.35
C GLU A 167 1.44 -13.80 2.25
N LYS A 168 0.42 -14.69 2.28
CA LYS A 168 0.61 -16.14 2.09
C LYS A 168 1.16 -16.48 0.70
N LEU A 169 0.79 -15.68 -0.30
CA LEU A 169 1.16 -15.89 -1.69
C LEU A 169 2.52 -15.30 -2.05
N ARG A 170 3.08 -14.48 -1.17
CA ARG A 170 4.43 -13.91 -1.29
C ARG A 170 5.52 -14.84 -0.72
N LYS A 171 5.13 -15.85 0.07
CA LYS A 171 6.01 -16.95 0.50
C LYS A 171 6.15 -17.97 -0.62
#